data_AF-A0A4Q8UJ67-F1
#
_entry.id   AF-A0A4Q8UJ67-F1
#
_cell.length_a   1.000
_cell.length_b   1.000
_cell.length_c   1.000
_cell.angle_alpha   90.00
_cell.angle_beta   90.00
_cell.angle_gamma   90.00
#
_symmetry.space_group_name_H-M   'P 1'
#
loop_
_entity.id
_entity.type
_entity.pdbx_description
1 polymer ?
#
loop_
_entity_poly.entity_id
_entity_poly.type
_entity_poly.pdbx_seq_one_letter_code
_entity_poly.pdbx_strand_id
1 'polypeptide(L)'
;MKEKLPDSEKVSTSKNAEKQRRYRERQKEAGNTLVRGYVKPEALQCIEEIREKTGWSDNEIISNSLRLTYAAYKCGQIKLLNEWLIKNDR
;
A
#
# COMPACT_ATOMS: atom_id res chain seq x y z
N MET A 1 -38.57 -12.95 -17.83
CA MET A 1 -38.57 -13.02 -16.35
C MET A 1 -37.17 -13.33 -15.88
N LYS A 2 -36.53 -12.51 -15.03
CA LYS A 2 -35.27 -12.90 -14.39
C LYS A 2 -35.61 -13.82 -13.22
N GLU A 3 -35.24 -15.08 -13.35
CA GLU A 3 -35.39 -16.10 -12.31
C GLU A 3 -34.63 -15.65 -11.05
N LYS A 4 -35.33 -15.53 -9.92
CA LYS A 4 -34.71 -15.12 -8.66
C LYS A 4 -33.94 -16.32 -8.11
N LEU A 5 -32.63 -16.13 -7.91
CA LEU A 5 -31.74 -17.12 -7.29
C LEU A 5 -32.31 -17.63 -5.94
N PRO A 6 -32.18 -18.93 -5.64
CA PRO A 6 -32.66 -19.51 -4.38
C PRO A 6 -31.88 -18.94 -3.19
N ASP A 7 -32.56 -18.77 -2.04
CA ASP A 7 -32.01 -18.04 -0.89
C ASP A 7 -30.79 -18.73 -0.23
N SER A 8 -30.67 -20.05 -0.34
CA SER A 8 -29.50 -20.81 0.13
C SER A 8 -28.22 -20.46 -0.64
N GLU A 9 -28.34 -20.19 -1.93
CA GLU A 9 -27.23 -19.86 -2.84
C GLU A 9 -26.81 -18.39 -2.71
N LYS A 10 -27.76 -17.49 -2.42
CA LYS A 10 -27.44 -16.10 -2.02
C LYS A 10 -26.67 -16.05 -0.70
N VAL A 11 -27.08 -16.84 0.30
CA VAL A 11 -26.41 -16.91 1.61
C VAL A 11 -24.99 -17.49 1.49
N SER A 12 -24.77 -18.51 0.65
CA SER A 12 -23.44 -19.08 0.43
C SER A 12 -22.51 -18.11 -0.34
N THR A 13 -23.05 -17.40 -1.33
CA THR A 13 -22.31 -16.38 -2.09
C THR A 13 -21.94 -15.18 -1.21
N SER A 14 -22.85 -14.74 -0.34
CA SER A 14 -22.59 -13.70 0.66
C SER A 14 -21.49 -14.11 1.64
N LYS A 15 -21.50 -15.36 2.14
CA LYS A 15 -20.46 -15.88 3.04
C LYS A 15 -19.09 -15.97 2.36
N ASN A 16 -19.04 -16.33 1.08
CA ASN A 16 -17.80 -16.37 0.30
C ASN A 16 -17.24 -14.97 0.02
N ALA A 17 -18.11 -14.03 -0.35
CA ALA A 17 -17.73 -12.63 -0.54
C ALA A 17 -17.19 -12.00 0.77
N GLU A 18 -17.82 -12.31 1.90
CA GLU A 18 -17.37 -11.84 3.20
C GLU A 18 -16.03 -12.47 3.63
N LYS A 19 -15.81 -13.77 3.37
CA LYS A 19 -14.50 -14.41 3.57
C LYS A 19 -13.41 -13.75 2.72
N GLN A 20 -13.66 -13.50 1.44
CA GLN A 20 -12.71 -12.81 0.57
C GLN A 20 -12.44 -11.37 1.01
N ARG A 21 -13.45 -10.65 1.50
CA ARG A 21 -13.28 -9.32 2.08
C ARG A 21 -12.38 -9.36 3.32
N ARG A 22 -12.68 -10.23 4.30
CA ARG A 22 -11.88 -10.39 5.53
C ARG A 22 -10.45 -10.88 5.26
N TYR A 23 -10.25 -11.68 4.21
CA TYR A 23 -8.92 -12.10 3.78
C TYR A 23 -8.13 -10.93 3.20
N ARG A 24 -8.74 -10.13 2.31
CA ARG A 24 -8.12 -8.92 1.76
C ARG A 24 -7.78 -7.90 2.85
N GLU A 25 -8.66 -7.72 3.84
CA GLU A 25 -8.43 -6.84 4.99
C GLU A 25 -7.25 -7.33 5.85
N ARG A 26 -7.20 -8.63 6.19
CA ARG A 26 -6.06 -9.23 6.92
C ARG A 26 -4.74 -9.17 6.16
N GLN A 27 -4.76 -9.38 4.84
CA GLN A 27 -3.56 -9.27 4.01
C GLN A 27 -3.07 -7.82 3.91
N LYS A 28 -3.98 -6.85 3.83
CA LYS A 28 -3.66 -5.42 3.89
C LYS A 28 -2.99 -5.07 5.22
N GLU A 29 -3.52 -5.56 6.33
CA GLU A 29 -2.97 -5.32 7.67
C GLU A 29 -1.62 -6.02 7.91
N ALA A 30 -1.46 -7.26 7.44
CA ALA A 30 -0.21 -8.00 7.52
C ALA A 30 0.89 -7.38 6.64
N GLY A 31 0.55 -6.92 5.43
CA GLY A 31 1.44 -6.16 4.56
C GLY A 31 1.92 -4.87 5.21
N ASN A 32 1.02 -4.14 5.89
CA ASN A 32 1.38 -2.94 6.65
C ASN A 32 2.34 -3.24 7.83
N THR A 33 2.29 -4.44 8.40
CA THR A 33 3.08 -4.80 9.59
C THR A 33 4.53 -5.17 9.24
N LEU A 34 4.76 -5.87 8.14
CA LEU A 34 6.11 -6.31 7.72
C LEU A 34 7.02 -5.14 7.33
N VAL A 35 6.44 -4.08 6.76
CA VAL A 35 7.17 -2.89 6.31
C VAL A 35 7.63 -2.05 7.50
N ARG A 36 6.77 -1.89 8.52
CA ARG A 36 7.03 -1.04 9.69
C ARG A 36 8.24 -1.49 10.52
N GLY A 37 8.61 -2.77 10.47
CA GLY A 37 9.77 -3.30 11.20
C GLY A 37 11.14 -2.89 10.65
N TYR A 38 11.20 -2.46 9.38
CA TYR A 38 12.46 -2.11 8.70
C TYR A 38 12.56 -0.63 8.33
N VAL A 39 11.54 0.15 8.68
CA VAL A 39 11.42 1.55 8.28
C VAL A 39 11.55 2.41 9.53
N LYS A 40 12.43 3.41 9.48
CA LYS A 40 12.58 4.35 10.59
C LYS A 40 11.28 5.15 10.82
N PRO A 41 11.01 5.65 12.04
CA PRO A 41 9.78 6.39 12.35
C PRO A 41 9.48 7.56 11.40
N GLU A 42 10.51 8.27 10.95
CA GLU A 42 10.42 9.42 10.06
C GLU A 42 9.88 8.99 8.69
N ALA A 43 10.35 7.84 8.20
CA ALA A 43 9.88 7.26 6.95
C ALA A 43 8.46 6.66 7.05
N LEU A 44 7.94 6.39 8.27
CA LEU A 44 6.53 6.04 8.45
C LEU A 44 5.61 7.24 8.18
N GLN A 45 6.03 8.45 8.53
CA GLN A 45 5.27 9.67 8.21
C GLN A 45 5.19 9.87 6.70
N CYS A 46 6.31 9.67 5.99
CA CYS A 46 6.35 9.69 4.53
C CYS A 46 5.38 8.67 3.92
N ILE A 47 5.30 7.46 4.46
CA ILE A 47 4.38 6.42 3.98
C ILE A 47 2.92 6.87 4.14
N GLU A 48 2.56 7.48 5.28
CA GLU A 48 1.18 7.95 5.49
C GLU A 48 0.82 9.08 4.53
N GLU A 49 1.68 10.10 4.39
CA GLU A 49 1.44 11.20 3.45
C GLU A 49 1.34 10.72 1.99
N ILE A 50 2.21 9.79 1.58
CA ILE A 50 2.17 9.19 0.24
C ILE A 50 0.85 8.43 0.07
N ARG A 51 0.45 7.64 1.07
CA ARG A 51 -0.80 6.87 1.03
C ARG A 51 -2.01 7.79 0.89
N GLU A 52 -2.09 8.86 1.68
CA GLU A 52 -3.19 9.83 1.63
C GLU A 52 -3.30 10.49 0.24
N LYS A 53 -2.17 10.83 -0.37
CA LYS A 53 -2.16 11.51 -1.67
C LYS A 53 -2.38 10.59 -2.87
N THR A 54 -1.92 9.35 -2.80
CA THR A 54 -1.90 8.43 -3.95
C THR A 54 -2.95 7.33 -3.89
N GLY A 55 -3.43 7.00 -2.69
CA GLY A 55 -4.25 5.82 -2.44
C GLY A 55 -3.49 4.49 -2.53
N TRP A 56 -2.16 4.51 -2.67
CA TRP A 56 -1.34 3.30 -2.80
C TRP A 56 -1.32 2.47 -1.52
N SER A 57 -1.32 1.14 -1.69
CA SER A 57 -0.98 0.22 -0.61
C SER A 57 0.51 0.28 -0.26
N ASP A 58 0.90 -0.19 0.93
CA ASP A 58 2.30 -0.16 1.37
C ASP A 58 3.24 -0.92 0.41
N ASN A 59 2.77 -2.02 -0.17
CA ASN A 59 3.52 -2.76 -1.18
C ASN A 59 3.74 -1.94 -2.47
N GLU A 60 2.72 -1.20 -2.91
CA GLU A 60 2.84 -0.29 -4.05
C GLU A 60 3.79 0.86 -3.74
N ILE A 61 3.70 1.45 -2.54
CA ILE A 61 4.59 2.51 -2.09
C ILE A 61 6.05 2.06 -2.13
N ILE A 62 6.37 0.86 -1.61
CA ILE A 62 7.74 0.33 -1.60
C ILE A 62 8.23 -0.03 -3.00
N SER A 63 7.39 -0.73 -3.77
CA SER A 63 7.74 -1.11 -5.13
C SER A 63 7.99 0.13 -5.99
N ASN A 64 7.17 1.17 -5.82
CA ASN A 64 7.31 2.42 -6.55
C ASN A 64 8.46 3.28 -6.02
N SER A 65 8.73 3.31 -4.70
CA SER A 65 9.84 4.08 -4.15
C SER A 65 11.20 3.59 -4.66
N LEU A 66 11.40 2.28 -4.78
CA LEU A 66 12.59 1.69 -5.39
C LEU A 66 12.75 2.11 -6.85
N ARG A 67 11.66 2.04 -7.64
CA ARG A 67 11.65 2.43 -9.06
C ARG A 67 11.90 3.92 -9.25
N LEU A 68 11.30 4.77 -8.40
CA LEU A 68 11.50 6.22 -8.41
C LEU A 68 12.92 6.58 -8.00
N THR A 69 13.50 5.88 -7.01
CA THR A 69 14.90 6.05 -6.62
C THR A 69 15.84 5.71 -7.77
N TYR A 70 15.58 4.60 -8.46
CA TYR A 70 16.33 4.23 -9.65
C TYR A 70 16.18 5.27 -10.79
N ALA A 71 14.96 5.76 -11.04
CA ALA A 71 14.72 6.81 -12.03
C ALA A 71 15.46 8.11 -11.66
N ALA A 72 15.47 8.51 -10.39
CA ALA A 72 16.21 9.67 -9.91
C ALA A 72 17.72 9.52 -10.14
N TYR A 73 18.28 8.32 -9.92
CA TYR A 73 19.66 8.02 -10.28
C TYR A 73 19.89 8.17 -11.79
N LYS A 74 19.04 7.55 -12.62
CA LYS A 74 19.16 7.63 -14.09
C LYS A 74 19.05 9.06 -14.62
N CYS A 75 18.28 9.92 -13.97
CA CYS A 75 18.12 11.33 -14.32
C CYS A 75 19.13 12.27 -13.65
N GLY A 76 20.12 11.75 -12.91
CA GLY A 76 21.14 12.55 -12.22
C GLY A 76 20.62 13.37 -11.03
N GLN A 77 19.40 13.11 -10.56
CA GLN A 77 18.73 13.87 -9.51
C GLN A 77 19.01 13.34 -8.10
N ILE A 78 19.62 12.16 -7.97
CA ILE A 78 19.79 11.49 -6.67
C ILE A 78 20.54 12.33 -5.63
N LYS A 79 21.56 13.12 -6.06
CA LYS A 79 22.31 14.01 -5.16
C LYS A 79 21.42 15.11 -4.58
N LEU A 80 20.65 15.77 -5.45
CA LEU A 80 19.72 16.84 -5.05
C LEU A 80 18.67 16.32 -4.06
N LEU A 81 18.10 15.15 -4.33
CA LEU A 81 17.10 14.55 -3.45
C LEU A 81 17.69 14.12 -2.11
N ASN A 82 18.91 13.59 -2.09
CA ASN A 82 19.61 13.25 -0.84
C ASN A 82 19.90 14.51 0.00
N GLU A 83 20.35 15.60 -0.62
CA GLU A 83 20.55 16.87 0.08
C GLU A 83 19.23 17.43 0.63
N TRP A 84 18.14 17.27 -0.11
CA TRP A 84 16.81 17.63 0.38
C TRP A 84 16.43 16.79 1.60
N LEU A 85 16.63 15.46 1.55
CA LEU A 85 16.37 14.58 2.70
C LEU A 85 17.17 15.02 3.93
N ILE A 86 18.47 15.28 3.81
CA ILE A 86 19.30 15.72 4.95
C ILE A 86 18.78 17.03 5.58
N LYS A 87 18.34 17.98 4.74
CA LYS A 87 17.82 19.28 5.22
C LYS A 87 16.43 19.17 5.86
N ASN A 88 15.67 18.14 5.50
CA ASN A 88 14.28 17.95 5.90
C ASN A 88 14.08 16.66 6.71
N ASP A 89 15.16 16.03 7.19
CA ASP A 89 15.12 14.85 8.05
C ASP A 89 14.48 15.29 9.36
N ARG A 90 13.21 14.92 9.54
CA ARG A 90 12.33 15.32 10.64
C ARG A 90 12.03 14.14 11.52
#